data_AF-A0A940FLS6-F1
#
_entry.id   AF-A0A940FLS6-F1
#
_cell.length_a   1.000
_cell.length_b   1.000
_cell.length_c   1.000
_cell.angle_alpha   90.00
_cell.angle_beta   90.00
_cell.angle_gamma   90.00
#
_symmetry.space_group_name_H-M   'P 1'
#
loop_
_entity.id
_entity.type
_entity.pdbx_description
1 polymer ?
#
loop_
_entity_poly.entity_id
_entity_poly.type
_entity_poly.pdbx_seq_one_letter_code
_entity_poly.pdbx_strand_id
1 'polypeptide(L)'
;MADDLSRLDTARLNPESNADNPQRVGIATLMDAVEGVRFPIKKDRLIAQKGDETIDLTGDRPEKLRVMLLRVDDDEFLSVTDLVQKIEHAL
;
A
#
# COMPACT_ATOMS: atom_id res chain seq x y z
N MET A 1 48.63 13.40 23.39
CA MET A 1 47.98 12.08 23.46
C MET A 1 46.88 12.18 24.50
N ALA A 2 45.65 12.38 24.04
CA ALA A 2 44.41 12.19 24.78
C ALA A 2 43.30 12.16 23.72
N ASP A 3 43.05 10.97 23.20
CA ASP A 3 41.94 10.63 22.34
C ASP A 3 40.64 10.80 23.13
N ASP A 4 39.95 11.92 22.91
CA ASP A 4 38.60 12.16 23.44
C ASP A 4 37.56 11.45 22.55
N LEU A 5 37.50 10.13 22.69
CA LEU A 5 36.47 9.27 22.15
C LEU A 5 35.25 9.29 23.08
N SER A 6 34.48 10.38 23.11
CA SER A 6 33.24 10.42 23.91
C SER A 6 32.24 11.47 23.43
N ARG A 7 31.59 11.21 22.28
CA ARG A 7 30.14 11.32 22.02
C ARG A 7 29.88 10.52 20.74
N LEU A 8 29.66 9.21 20.79
CA LEU A 8 28.35 8.62 21.03
C LEU A 8 27.16 9.54 20.67
N ASP A 9 27.17 10.11 19.47
CA ASP A 9 25.91 10.38 18.76
C ASP A 9 25.47 9.05 18.12
N THR A 10 25.18 8.08 18.99
CA THR A 10 24.39 6.91 18.64
C THR A 10 23.12 7.43 18.03
N ALA A 11 23.05 7.31 16.70
CA ALA A 11 21.87 6.99 15.94
C ALA A 11 20.61 7.06 16.81
N ARG A 12 20.09 8.28 16.99
CA ARG A 12 18.72 8.42 17.41
C ARG A 12 17.95 7.87 16.22
N LEU A 13 17.66 6.58 16.31
CA LEU A 13 16.59 5.93 15.56
C LEU A 13 15.42 6.90 15.69
N ASN A 14 15.17 7.69 14.65
CA ASN A 14 13.91 8.38 14.50
C ASN A 14 12.93 7.27 14.12
N PRO A 15 12.02 6.83 15.01
CA PRO A 15 10.84 6.08 14.58
C PRO A 15 9.86 6.97 13.79
N GLU A 16 10.19 8.23 13.50
CA GLU A 16 9.26 9.28 13.07
C GLU A 16 9.00 9.38 11.56
N SER A 17 9.34 8.40 10.71
CA SER A 17 9.07 8.56 9.26
C SER A 17 8.55 7.32 8.56
N ASN A 18 7.77 6.48 9.25
CA ASN A 18 6.99 5.45 8.56
C ASN A 18 5.50 5.80 8.42
N ALA A 19 5.04 6.89 9.07
CA ALA A 19 3.70 7.45 8.90
C ALA A 19 3.65 8.60 7.86
N ASP A 20 4.80 9.17 7.51
CA ASP A 20 4.90 10.32 6.57
C ASP A 20 5.03 9.88 5.09
N ASN A 21 5.09 8.57 4.82
CA ASN A 21 5.05 8.06 3.46
C ASN A 21 3.63 7.59 3.13
N PRO A 22 2.76 8.44 2.57
CA PRO A 22 1.37 8.10 2.26
C PRO A 22 1.25 6.81 1.43
N GLN A 23 2.21 6.57 0.53
CA GLN A 23 2.29 5.33 -0.25
C GLN A 23 2.40 4.06 0.62
N ARG A 24 3.16 4.08 1.72
CA ARG A 24 3.32 2.91 2.60
C ARG A 24 2.05 2.63 3.41
N VAL A 25 1.36 3.68 3.85
CA VAL A 25 0.06 3.56 4.53
C VAL A 25 -0.97 2.99 3.56
N GLY A 26 -0.98 3.48 2.31
CA GLY A 26 -1.86 3.01 1.27
C GLY A 26 -1.73 1.53 0.91
N ILE A 27 -0.49 1.05 0.79
CA ILE A 27 -0.25 -0.37 0.52
C ILE A 27 -0.79 -1.24 1.67
N ALA A 28 -0.58 -0.84 2.93
CA ALA A 28 -1.08 -1.60 4.08
C ALA A 28 -2.62 -1.67 4.08
N THR A 29 -3.31 -0.56 3.83
CA THR A 29 -4.78 -0.53 3.73
C THR A 29 -5.29 -1.36 2.55
N LEU A 30 -4.60 -1.34 1.41
CA LEU A 30 -4.96 -2.19 0.27
C LEU A 30 -4.78 -3.68 0.59
N MET A 31 -3.69 -4.05 1.27
CA MET A 31 -3.44 -5.43 1.69
C MET A 31 -4.50 -5.94 2.68
N ASP A 32 -4.91 -5.11 3.62
CA ASP A 32 -5.99 -5.39 4.59
C ASP A 32 -7.33 -5.60 3.87
N ALA A 33 -7.68 -4.70 2.94
CA ALA A 33 -8.94 -4.80 2.20
C ALA A 33 -9.04 -6.04 1.32
N VAL A 34 -7.92 -6.53 0.79
CA VAL A 34 -7.89 -7.79 0.02
C VAL A 34 -7.52 -9.00 0.88
N GLU A 35 -7.51 -8.87 2.20
CA GLU A 35 -7.33 -10.00 3.10
C GLU A 35 -8.40 -11.07 2.82
N GLY A 36 -7.96 -12.32 2.74
CA GLY A 36 -8.82 -13.47 2.45
C GLY A 36 -9.14 -13.69 0.96
N VAL A 37 -8.73 -12.78 0.08
CA VAL A 37 -8.86 -12.98 -1.37
C VAL A 37 -7.86 -14.05 -1.84
N ARG A 38 -8.36 -15.03 -2.60
CA ARG A 38 -7.52 -16.03 -3.25
C ARG A 38 -7.12 -15.57 -4.64
N PHE A 39 -5.82 -15.52 -4.90
CA PHE A 39 -5.24 -15.21 -6.20
C PHE A 39 -4.84 -16.50 -6.95
N PRO A 40 -4.82 -16.50 -8.29
CA PRO A 40 -5.19 -15.40 -9.18
C PRO A 40 -6.70 -15.10 -9.14
N ILE A 41 -7.06 -13.83 -9.30
CA ILE A 41 -8.46 -13.37 -9.26
C ILE A 41 -8.77 -12.38 -10.39
N LYS A 42 -9.93 -12.53 -11.01
CA LYS A 42 -10.44 -11.58 -12.02
C LYS A 42 -10.89 -10.26 -11.40
N LYS A 43 -10.70 -9.15 -12.11
CA LYS A 43 -11.11 -7.79 -11.73
C LYS A 43 -12.58 -7.73 -11.32
N ASP A 44 -13.51 -8.20 -12.15
CA ASP A 44 -14.94 -8.25 -11.79
C ASP A 44 -15.23 -9.01 -10.51
N ARG A 45 -14.51 -10.12 -10.27
CA ARG A 45 -14.71 -10.94 -9.08
C ARG A 45 -14.11 -10.31 -7.83
N LEU A 46 -13.02 -9.56 -7.97
CA LEU A 46 -12.46 -8.76 -6.90
C LEU A 46 -13.38 -7.58 -6.56
N ILE A 47 -13.91 -6.88 -7.58
CA ILE A 47 -14.90 -5.81 -7.41
C ILE A 47 -16.16 -6.34 -6.71
N ALA A 48 -16.65 -7.53 -7.10
CA ALA A 48 -17.83 -8.11 -6.48
C ALA A 48 -17.62 -8.49 -4.99
N GLN A 49 -16.41 -8.88 -4.60
CA GLN A 49 -16.10 -9.31 -3.23
C GLN A 49 -15.68 -8.16 -2.33
N LYS A 50 -14.86 -7.24 -2.84
CA LYS A 50 -14.15 -6.21 -2.08
C LYS A 50 -14.30 -4.81 -2.65
N GLY A 51 -15.07 -4.60 -3.72
CA GLY A 51 -15.16 -3.32 -4.41
C GLY A 51 -15.77 -2.17 -3.61
N ASP A 52 -16.52 -2.46 -2.54
CA ASP A 52 -17.05 -1.46 -1.60
C ASP A 52 -16.08 -1.12 -0.46
N GLU A 53 -14.94 -1.82 -0.34
CA GLU A 53 -13.87 -1.46 0.60
C GLU A 53 -13.33 -0.08 0.25
N THR A 54 -13.09 0.73 1.28
CA THR A 54 -12.55 2.08 1.13
C THR A 54 -11.07 2.05 1.39
N ILE A 55 -10.27 2.42 0.39
CA ILE A 55 -8.81 2.37 0.44
C ILE A 55 -8.26 3.79 0.40
N ASP A 56 -7.39 4.11 1.35
CA ASP A 56 -6.67 5.36 1.38
C ASP A 56 -5.23 5.16 0.90
N LEU A 57 -5.02 5.23 -0.43
CA LEU A 57 -3.69 4.95 -1.00
C LEU A 57 -2.66 6.06 -0.78
N THR A 58 -3.12 7.30 -0.65
CA THR A 58 -2.27 8.50 -0.69
C THR A 58 -2.38 9.36 0.56
N GLY A 59 -3.11 8.96 1.59
CA GLY A 59 -3.27 9.76 2.81
C GLY A 59 -4.18 10.98 2.66
N ASP A 60 -4.54 11.37 1.44
CA ASP A 60 -5.30 12.59 1.14
C ASP A 60 -6.78 12.29 0.88
N ARG A 61 -7.07 11.23 0.12
CA ARG A 61 -8.42 10.89 -0.34
C ARG A 61 -8.67 9.38 -0.37
N PRO A 62 -9.47 8.86 0.57
CA PRO A 62 -9.96 7.50 0.46
C PRO A 62 -10.87 7.35 -0.76
N GLU A 63 -10.62 6.33 -1.58
CA GLU A 63 -11.48 5.95 -2.70
C GLU A 63 -11.92 4.49 -2.56
N LYS A 64 -13.07 4.14 -3.14
CA LYS A 64 -13.52 2.74 -3.16
C LYS A 64 -12.57 1.90 -4.01
N LEU A 65 -12.29 0.67 -3.57
CA LEU A 65 -11.44 -0.27 -4.32
C LEU A 65 -11.97 -0.47 -5.74
N ARG A 66 -13.30 -0.50 -5.97
CA ARG A 66 -13.82 -0.58 -7.34
C ARG A 66 -13.40 0.59 -8.22
N VAL A 67 -13.31 1.81 -7.68
CA VAL A 67 -12.96 3.00 -8.45
C VAL A 67 -11.51 2.92 -8.89
N MET A 68 -10.62 2.48 -7.98
CA MET A 68 -9.21 2.22 -8.29
C MET A 68 -9.07 1.10 -9.34
N LEU A 69 -9.77 -0.02 -9.15
CA LEU A 69 -9.75 -1.15 -10.06
C LEU A 69 -10.28 -0.82 -11.47
N LEU A 70 -11.27 0.07 -11.58
CA LEU A 70 -11.79 0.52 -12.87
C LEU A 70 -10.79 1.35 -13.68
N ARG A 71 -9.75 1.92 -13.04
CA ARG A 71 -8.65 2.62 -13.72
C ARG A 71 -7.57 1.65 -14.25
N VAL A 72 -7.54 0.43 -13.73
CA VAL A 72 -6.60 -0.60 -14.15
C VAL A 72 -7.10 -1.28 -15.43
N ASP A 73 -6.24 -1.30 -16.45
CA ASP A 73 -6.55 -1.92 -17.75
C ASP A 73 -6.69 -3.44 -17.64
N ASP A 74 -5.86 -4.08 -16.79
CA ASP A 74 -5.87 -5.52 -16.58
C ASP A 74 -7.19 -6.09 -16.05
N ASP A 75 -7.55 -7.28 -16.54
CA ASP A 75 -8.74 -8.02 -16.12
C ASP A 75 -8.47 -9.10 -15.07
N GLU A 76 -7.20 -9.36 -14.76
CA GLU A 76 -6.79 -10.38 -13.79
C GLU A 76 -5.60 -9.92 -12.97
N PHE A 77 -5.62 -10.28 -11.70
CA PHE A 77 -4.55 -10.04 -10.74
C PHE A 77 -3.94 -11.37 -10.31
N LEU A 78 -2.63 -11.50 -10.46
CA LEU A 78 -1.91 -12.74 -10.16
C LEU A 78 -1.58 -12.88 -8.68
N SER A 79 -1.47 -11.77 -7.95
CA SER A 79 -1.06 -11.70 -6.55
C SER A 79 -1.45 -10.34 -5.96
N VAL A 80 -1.40 -10.21 -4.63
CA VAL A 80 -1.58 -8.92 -3.95
C VAL A 80 -0.56 -7.88 -4.43
N THR A 81 0.71 -8.28 -4.58
CA THR A 81 1.77 -7.39 -5.09
C THR A 81 1.51 -6.92 -6.52
N ASP A 82 1.03 -7.83 -7.38
CA ASP A 82 0.66 -7.52 -8.77
C ASP A 82 -0.51 -6.53 -8.84
N LEU A 83 -1.53 -6.73 -7.99
CA LEU A 83 -2.64 -5.79 -7.80
C LEU A 83 -2.15 -4.40 -7.37
N VAL A 84 -1.30 -4.34 -6.34
CA VAL A 84 -0.74 -3.08 -5.83
C VAL A 84 0.00 -2.34 -6.94
N GLN A 85 0.92 -3.01 -7.64
CA GLN A 85 1.70 -2.42 -8.72
C GLN A 85 0.83 -1.91 -9.87
N LYS A 86 -0.21 -2.65 -10.25
CA LYS A 86 -1.16 -2.23 -11.30
C LYS A 86 -1.98 -1.01 -10.87
N ILE A 87 -2.44 -0.96 -9.62
CA ILE A 87 -3.16 0.21 -9.10
C ILE A 87 -2.20 1.41 -9.03
N GLU A 88 -0.98 1.25 -8.52
CA GLU A 88 0.03 2.32 -8.47
C GLU A 88 0.35 2.87 -9.86
N HIS A 89 0.41 2.02 -10.89
CA HIS A 89 0.65 2.44 -12.27
C HIS A 89 -0.59 3.11 -12.94
N ALA A 90 -1.78 2.94 -12.35
CA ALA A 90 -3.03 3.50 -12.87
C ALA A 90 -3.46 4.81 -12.17
N LEU A 91 -2.76 5.21 -11.10
CA LEU A 91 -2.92 6.49 -10.40
C LEU A 91 -2.03 7.57 -11.03
#